data_AF-A0AAQ4ENE1-F1
#
_entry.id   AF-A0AAQ4ENE1-F1
#
_cell.length_a   1.000
_cell.length_b   1.000
_cell.length_c   1.000
_cell.angle_alpha   90.00
_cell.angle_beta   90.00
_cell.angle_gamma   90.00
#
_symmetry.space_group_name_H-M   'P 1'
#
loop_
_entity.id
_entity.type
_entity.pdbx_description
1 polymer ?
#
loop_
_entity_poly.entity_id
_entity_poly.type
_entity_poly.pdbx_seq_one_letter_code
_entity_poly.pdbx_strand_id
1 'polypeptide(L)'
;MRARIGGPGQTLDEAFANQHYAGFPDVARTGRFINEWFKFRQARARQKWADQTNAFFNISETSAYYAYDGNIVIVPAGSVQPVFFYADGSLALNYGSLGDAGGSSPPGSNLDDSVDSENVGDLVGAATAYEVAVAQVGSTRVAQARQKLPGLNLTAQQLYFVGRCMTLCKRNSSSPTGRFASARARCNVPSMNMDAFSAAFRCPAGARMNPASKCSFWK
;
A
#
# COMPACT_ATOMS: atom_id res chain seq x y z
N MET A 1 -1.41 7.10 -16.20
CA MET A 1 -1.03 6.12 -15.15
C MET A 1 -1.71 4.80 -15.44
N ARG A 2 -0.98 3.68 -15.34
CA ARG A 2 -1.52 2.31 -15.49
C ARG A 2 -1.53 1.60 -14.13
N ALA A 3 -2.41 0.61 -13.97
CA ALA A 3 -2.44 -0.23 -12.77
C ALA A 3 -2.11 -1.69 -13.11
N ARG A 4 -1.45 -2.38 -12.18
CA ARG A 4 -1.22 -3.83 -12.18
C ARG A 4 -1.60 -4.36 -10.80
N ILE A 5 -2.55 -5.29 -10.75
CA ILE A 5 -3.11 -5.80 -9.50
C ILE A 5 -2.93 -7.33 -9.48
N GLY A 6 -2.51 -7.87 -8.34
CA GLY A 6 -2.31 -9.30 -8.15
C GLY A 6 -0.94 -9.76 -8.66
N GLY A 7 -0.88 -10.16 -9.93
CA GLY A 7 0.34 -10.66 -10.54
C GLY A 7 0.38 -10.45 -12.06
N PRO A 8 1.56 -10.52 -12.68
CA PRO A 8 1.66 -10.47 -14.13
C PRO A 8 1.06 -11.75 -14.71
N GLY A 9 -0.07 -11.66 -15.43
CA GLY A 9 -0.79 -12.85 -15.94
C GLY A 9 0.06 -13.79 -16.80
N GLN A 10 1.14 -13.27 -17.38
CA GLN A 10 2.14 -14.04 -18.14
C GLN A 10 2.85 -15.11 -17.29
N THR A 11 2.96 -14.96 -15.96
CA THR A 11 3.56 -16.00 -15.10
C THR A 11 2.68 -17.23 -14.92
N LEU A 12 1.41 -17.16 -15.33
CA LEU A 12 0.52 -18.33 -15.36
C LEU A 12 0.75 -19.18 -16.61
N ASP A 13 1.47 -18.65 -17.61
CA ASP A 13 1.90 -19.40 -18.79
C ASP A 13 3.24 -20.09 -18.49
N GLU A 14 3.21 -21.42 -18.50
CA GLU A 14 4.38 -22.26 -18.24
C GLU A 14 5.49 -22.03 -19.28
N ALA A 15 5.15 -21.78 -20.55
CA ALA A 15 6.14 -21.54 -21.59
C ALA A 15 6.90 -20.23 -21.33
N PHE A 16 6.16 -19.17 -20.99
CA PHE A 16 6.75 -17.89 -20.60
C PHE A 16 7.60 -18.03 -19.33
N ALA A 17 7.09 -18.69 -18.29
CA ALA A 17 7.82 -18.87 -17.04
C ALA A 17 9.14 -19.62 -17.27
N ASN A 18 9.10 -20.73 -18.02
CA ASN A 18 10.29 -21.51 -18.34
C ASN A 18 11.31 -20.69 -19.17
N GLN A 19 10.85 -19.90 -20.14
CA GLN A 19 11.72 -19.02 -20.92
C GLN A 19 12.35 -17.93 -20.06
N HIS A 20 11.55 -17.28 -19.21
CA HIS A 20 11.99 -16.20 -18.34
C HIS A 20 13.04 -16.70 -17.33
N TYR A 21 12.84 -17.90 -16.77
CA TYR A 21 13.74 -18.46 -15.77
C TYR A 21 14.86 -19.36 -16.33
N ALA A 22 14.94 -19.57 -17.65
CA ALA A 22 15.94 -20.45 -18.28
C ALA A 22 17.40 -20.08 -17.96
N GLY A 23 17.67 -18.79 -17.71
CA GLY A 23 19.01 -18.30 -17.37
C GLY A 23 19.38 -18.38 -15.89
N PHE A 24 18.48 -18.89 -15.03
CA PHE A 24 18.71 -19.00 -13.59
C PHE A 24 19.22 -20.38 -13.18
N PRO A 25 20.07 -20.43 -12.15
CA PRO A 25 20.55 -21.70 -11.61
C PRO A 25 19.46 -22.46 -10.85
N ASP A 26 19.52 -23.80 -10.90
CA ASP A 26 18.76 -24.65 -9.99
C ASP A 26 19.43 -24.69 -8.61
N VAL A 27 18.90 -23.88 -7.70
CA VAL A 27 19.35 -23.77 -6.31
C VAL A 27 18.94 -24.96 -5.44
N ALA A 28 17.96 -25.76 -5.85
CA ALA A 28 17.42 -26.86 -5.03
C ALA A 28 18.18 -28.18 -5.23
N ARG A 29 18.72 -28.43 -6.42
CA ARG A 29 19.34 -29.74 -6.77
C ARG A 29 20.82 -29.88 -6.48
N THR A 30 21.57 -28.78 -6.31
CA THR A 30 23.03 -28.82 -6.44
C THR A 30 23.80 -28.97 -5.12
N GLY A 31 23.15 -28.81 -3.96
CA GLY A 31 23.79 -28.84 -2.64
C GLY A 31 24.83 -27.72 -2.40
N ARG A 32 25.04 -26.82 -3.36
CA ARG A 32 26.05 -25.75 -3.35
C ARG A 32 25.40 -24.38 -3.36
N PHE A 33 24.65 -24.09 -2.30
CA PHE A 33 23.84 -22.88 -2.17
C PHE A 33 24.61 -21.59 -2.53
N ILE A 34 25.83 -21.40 -2.00
CA ILE A 34 26.61 -20.17 -2.21
C ILE A 34 26.93 -19.92 -3.70
N ASN A 35 27.37 -20.94 -4.42
CA ASN A 35 27.74 -20.79 -5.84
C ASN A 35 26.52 -20.51 -6.71
N GLU A 36 25.42 -21.21 -6.48
CA GLU A 36 24.18 -20.96 -7.20
C GLU A 36 23.58 -19.59 -6.83
N TRP A 37 23.72 -19.15 -5.58
CA TRP A 37 23.32 -17.80 -5.17
C TRP A 37 24.06 -16.69 -5.93
N PHE A 38 25.38 -16.85 -6.16
CA PHE A 38 26.13 -15.89 -6.99
C PHE A 38 25.68 -15.87 -8.44
N LYS A 39 25.40 -17.04 -9.04
CA LYS A 39 24.85 -17.14 -10.39
C LYS A 39 23.45 -16.50 -10.47
N PHE A 40 22.61 -16.74 -9.48
CA PHE A 40 21.28 -16.14 -9.36
C PHE A 40 21.38 -14.62 -9.30
N ARG A 41 22.29 -14.07 -8.48
CA ARG A 41 22.54 -12.62 -8.38
C ARG A 41 22.93 -12.01 -9.73
N GLN A 42 23.79 -12.67 -10.50
CA GLN A 42 24.18 -12.21 -11.83
C GLN A 42 23.02 -12.27 -12.84
N ALA A 43 22.26 -13.37 -12.87
CA ALA A 43 21.09 -13.50 -13.73
C ALA A 43 20.04 -12.42 -13.43
N ARG A 44 19.74 -12.20 -12.14
CA ARG A 44 18.81 -11.16 -11.68
C ARG A 44 19.26 -9.75 -12.05
N ALA A 45 20.56 -9.46 -11.95
CA ALA A 45 21.10 -8.16 -12.36
C ALA A 45 20.87 -7.88 -13.86
N ARG A 46 20.98 -8.91 -14.72
CA ARG A 46 20.72 -8.77 -16.17
C ARG A 46 19.24 -8.55 -16.49
N GLN A 47 18.34 -9.20 -15.75
CA GLN A 47 16.90 -9.12 -16.01
C GLN A 47 16.20 -7.93 -15.36
N LYS A 48 16.79 -7.33 -14.32
CA LYS A 48 16.20 -6.23 -13.54
C LYS A 48 15.58 -5.12 -14.40
N TRP A 49 16.27 -4.70 -15.46
CA TRP A 49 15.80 -3.63 -16.36
C TRP A 49 14.56 -4.05 -17.18
N ALA A 50 14.57 -5.27 -17.71
CA ALA A 50 13.44 -5.82 -18.45
C ALA A 50 12.22 -6.00 -17.53
N ASP A 51 12.45 -6.44 -16.29
CA ASP A 51 11.39 -6.63 -15.28
C ASP A 51 10.73 -5.30 -14.88
N GLN A 52 11.53 -4.27 -14.63
CA GLN A 52 11.03 -2.94 -14.30
C GLN A 52 10.19 -2.34 -15.43
N THR A 53 10.65 -2.50 -16.68
CA THR A 53 9.95 -1.98 -17.87
C THR A 53 8.63 -2.71 -18.12
N ASN A 54 8.61 -4.02 -17.87
CA ASN A 54 7.44 -4.88 -18.12
C ASN A 54 6.50 -5.01 -16.90
N ALA A 55 6.80 -4.34 -15.78
CA ALA A 55 6.12 -4.55 -14.50
C ALA A 55 6.05 -6.03 -14.12
N PHE A 56 7.19 -6.71 -14.22
CA PHE A 56 7.37 -8.02 -13.61
C PHE A 56 7.76 -7.82 -12.14
N PHE A 57 6.99 -8.42 -11.23
CA PHE A 57 7.14 -8.19 -9.80
C PHE A 57 6.91 -9.44 -8.96
N ASN A 58 7.44 -9.41 -7.75
CA ASN A 58 7.15 -10.43 -6.76
C ASN A 58 5.70 -10.33 -6.28
N ILE A 59 4.89 -11.35 -6.58
CA ILE A 59 3.48 -11.43 -6.18
C ILE A 59 3.30 -11.57 -4.66
N SER A 60 4.31 -12.08 -3.95
CA SER A 60 4.27 -12.26 -2.50
C SER A 60 4.64 -11.01 -1.70
N GLU A 61 5.02 -9.94 -2.39
CA GLU A 61 5.22 -8.64 -1.76
C GLU A 61 3.91 -8.17 -1.09
N THR A 62 4.01 -7.62 0.11
CA THR A 62 2.85 -7.20 0.91
C THR A 62 2.64 -5.69 0.88
N SER A 63 3.49 -4.96 0.15
CA SER A 63 3.42 -3.51 -0.01
C SER A 63 3.14 -3.13 -1.46
N ALA A 64 2.34 -2.07 -1.65
CA ALA A 64 2.17 -1.44 -2.95
C ALA A 64 3.37 -0.52 -3.26
N TYR A 65 3.64 -0.33 -4.54
CA TYR A 65 4.69 0.57 -4.98
C TYR A 65 4.43 1.15 -6.36
N TYR A 66 5.10 2.26 -6.65
CA TYR A 66 4.97 2.97 -7.90
C TYR A 66 6.24 2.81 -8.76
N ALA A 67 6.08 2.18 -9.93
CA ALA A 67 7.14 2.05 -10.93
C ALA A 67 7.13 3.27 -11.86
N TYR A 68 8.04 4.21 -11.60
CA TYR A 68 8.11 5.51 -12.26
C TYR A 68 8.40 5.40 -13.76
N ASP A 69 9.36 4.56 -14.15
CA ASP A 69 9.79 4.40 -15.55
C ASP A 69 8.63 3.96 -16.47
N GLY A 70 7.68 3.21 -15.91
CA GLY A 70 6.49 2.75 -16.63
C GLY A 70 5.23 3.58 -16.38
N ASN A 71 5.25 4.52 -15.44
CA ASN A 71 4.06 5.18 -14.88
C ASN A 71 2.99 4.14 -14.46
N ILE A 72 3.38 3.18 -13.61
CA ILE A 72 2.56 2.04 -13.20
C ILE A 72 2.46 1.97 -11.68
N VAL A 73 1.22 1.92 -11.17
CA VAL A 73 0.94 1.50 -9.78
C VAL A 73 0.84 0.00 -9.73
N ILE A 74 1.62 -0.62 -8.85
CA ILE A 74 1.67 -2.07 -8.66
C ILE A 74 1.09 -2.40 -7.28
N VAL A 75 0.06 -3.25 -7.27
CA VAL A 75 -0.61 -3.76 -6.06
C VAL A 75 -0.46 -5.29 -6.09
N PRO A 76 0.59 -5.86 -5.47
CA PRO A 76 0.84 -7.29 -5.53
C PRO A 76 -0.26 -8.11 -4.82
N ALA A 77 -0.42 -9.38 -5.20
CA ALA A 77 -1.42 -10.28 -4.61
C ALA A 77 -1.27 -10.39 -3.08
N GLY A 78 -0.03 -10.39 -2.57
CA GLY A 78 0.25 -10.40 -1.14
C GLY A 78 -0.23 -9.15 -0.38
N SER A 79 -0.58 -8.05 -1.06
CA SER A 79 -1.20 -6.88 -0.44
C SER A 79 -2.74 -6.95 -0.44
N VAL A 80 -3.33 -7.83 -1.26
CA VAL A 80 -4.80 -7.99 -1.41
C VAL A 80 -5.29 -9.14 -0.52
N GLN A 81 -5.05 -9.01 0.79
CA GLN A 81 -5.42 -10.02 1.77
C GLN A 81 -5.85 -9.36 3.11
N PRO A 82 -6.42 -10.13 4.04
CA PRO A 82 -6.83 -9.62 5.34
C PRO A 82 -5.80 -8.78 6.11
N VAL A 83 -6.40 -7.93 6.95
CA VAL A 83 -6.04 -6.58 7.41
C VAL A 83 -6.09 -5.50 6.32
N PHE A 84 -5.67 -5.77 5.07
CA PHE A 84 -5.70 -4.76 4.00
C PHE A 84 -6.98 -4.79 3.16
N PHE A 85 -7.50 -5.96 2.81
CA PHE A 85 -8.67 -6.08 1.94
C PHE A 85 -9.53 -7.30 2.28
N TYR A 86 -10.85 -7.10 2.26
CA TYR A 86 -11.88 -8.13 2.40
C TYR A 86 -12.90 -8.02 1.27
N ALA A 87 -13.06 -9.07 0.45
CA ALA A 87 -13.93 -9.03 -0.73
C ALA A 87 -15.41 -8.77 -0.40
N ASP A 88 -15.88 -9.25 0.74
CA ASP A 88 -17.24 -9.10 1.27
C ASP A 88 -17.32 -8.10 2.44
N GLY A 89 -16.20 -7.47 2.80
CA GLY A 89 -16.10 -6.58 3.95
C GLY A 89 -16.64 -5.16 3.71
N SER A 90 -16.50 -4.33 4.75
CA SER A 90 -16.86 -2.91 4.69
C SER A 90 -16.01 -2.18 3.66
N LEU A 91 -16.67 -1.46 2.74
CA LEU A 91 -15.97 -0.60 1.79
C LEU A 91 -15.17 0.48 2.52
N ALA A 92 -15.72 1.11 3.55
CA ALA A 92 -14.98 2.12 4.31
C ALA A 92 -13.71 1.54 4.93
N LEU A 93 -13.78 0.32 5.48
CA LEU A 93 -12.60 -0.38 5.99
C LEU A 93 -11.58 -0.61 4.87
N ASN A 94 -11.99 -1.21 3.75
CA ASN A 94 -11.09 -1.51 2.62
C ASN A 94 -10.44 -0.25 2.03
N TYR A 95 -11.19 0.84 1.87
CA TYR A 95 -10.62 2.11 1.40
C TYR A 95 -9.67 2.71 2.43
N GLY A 96 -9.97 2.58 3.72
CA GLY A 96 -9.08 3.02 4.79
C GLY A 96 -7.76 2.25 4.81
N SER A 97 -7.82 0.92 4.70
CA SER A 97 -6.65 0.04 4.83
C SER A 97 -5.83 -0.06 3.54
N LEU A 98 -6.46 -0.33 2.40
CA LEU A 98 -5.76 -0.51 1.12
C LEU A 98 -5.53 0.82 0.39
N GLY A 99 -6.48 1.75 0.47
CA GLY A 99 -6.40 3.04 -0.23
C GLY A 99 -5.32 3.97 0.32
N ASP A 100 -4.87 3.74 1.54
CA ASP A 100 -3.77 4.45 2.20
C ASP A 100 -2.47 3.63 2.26
N ALA A 101 -2.41 2.48 1.58
CA ALA A 101 -1.17 1.72 1.47
C ALA A 101 -0.16 2.55 0.66
N GLY A 102 0.61 3.39 1.36
CA GLY A 102 1.58 4.32 0.79
C GLY A 102 2.46 3.63 -0.25
N GLY A 103 2.51 4.21 -1.44
CA GLY A 103 3.28 3.68 -2.56
C GLY A 103 4.76 3.92 -2.32
N SER A 104 5.45 2.92 -1.79
CA SER A 104 6.91 2.95 -1.70
C SER A 104 7.54 2.91 -3.10
N SER A 105 8.82 3.27 -3.23
CA SER A 105 9.53 3.06 -4.49
C SER A 105 10.05 1.61 -4.59
N PRO A 106 10.09 0.99 -5.79
CA PRO A 106 10.57 -0.38 -5.95
C PRO A 106 12.00 -0.54 -5.40
N PRO A 107 12.36 -1.71 -4.82
CA PRO A 107 13.70 -1.95 -4.29
C PRO A 107 14.81 -1.66 -5.31
N GLY A 108 15.72 -0.76 -4.97
CA GLY A 108 16.86 -0.39 -5.81
C GLY A 108 16.51 0.53 -6.97
N SER A 109 15.47 1.34 -6.84
CA SER A 109 15.22 2.55 -7.63
C SER A 109 16.09 3.72 -7.11
N ASN A 110 16.47 4.65 -7.99
CA ASN A 110 17.27 5.85 -7.65
C ASN A 110 16.38 7.08 -7.34
N LEU A 111 15.19 6.83 -6.80
CA LEU A 111 14.15 7.85 -6.63
C LEU A 111 14.14 8.40 -5.21
N ASP A 112 13.60 9.61 -5.06
CA ASP A 112 13.43 10.27 -3.76
C ASP A 112 12.39 9.54 -2.91
N ASP A 113 12.89 8.53 -2.19
CA ASP A 113 12.16 7.70 -1.23
C ASP A 113 12.51 8.18 0.20
N SER A 114 12.49 9.51 0.37
CA SER A 114 12.72 10.18 1.64
C SER A 114 11.47 10.21 2.50
N VAL A 115 11.65 10.51 3.78
CA VAL A 115 10.53 10.63 4.72
C VAL A 115 9.55 11.74 4.33
N ASP A 116 10.01 12.77 3.63
CA ASP A 116 9.17 13.88 3.23
C ASP A 116 8.25 13.49 2.09
N SER A 117 8.76 12.80 1.06
CA SER A 117 7.94 12.31 -0.06
C SER A 117 6.89 11.29 0.42
N GLU A 118 7.26 10.40 1.34
CA GLU A 118 6.33 9.44 1.95
C GLU A 118 5.28 10.11 2.85
N ASN A 119 5.64 11.16 3.58
CA ASN A 119 4.68 11.94 4.36
C ASN A 119 3.66 12.65 3.47
N VAL A 120 4.09 13.17 2.32
CA VAL A 120 3.16 13.73 1.30
C VAL A 120 2.27 12.62 0.77
N GLY A 121 2.83 11.45 0.42
CA GLY A 121 2.08 10.29 -0.02
C GLY A 121 0.99 9.86 0.97
N ASP A 122 1.31 9.79 2.26
CA ASP A 122 0.36 9.48 3.34
C ASP A 122 -0.74 10.55 3.46
N LEU A 123 -0.38 11.83 3.38
CA LEU A 123 -1.35 12.94 3.48
C LEU A 123 -2.34 12.94 2.31
N VAL A 124 -1.82 12.76 1.10
CA VAL A 124 -2.61 12.77 -0.13
C VAL A 124 -3.44 11.50 -0.26
N GLY A 125 -2.82 10.33 -0.05
CA GLY A 125 -3.49 9.03 -0.10
C GLY A 125 -4.66 8.97 0.88
N ALA A 126 -4.46 9.42 2.12
CA ALA A 126 -5.52 9.48 3.13
C ALA A 126 -6.71 10.37 2.72
N ALA A 127 -6.45 11.50 2.06
CA ALA A 127 -7.50 12.40 1.63
C ALA A 127 -8.26 11.81 0.42
N THR A 128 -7.54 11.39 -0.62
CA THR A 128 -8.14 10.86 -1.85
C THR A 128 -8.91 9.56 -1.60
N ALA A 129 -8.36 8.64 -0.81
CA ALA A 129 -9.06 7.39 -0.49
C ALA A 129 -10.32 7.65 0.34
N TYR A 130 -10.35 8.68 1.20
CA TYR A 130 -11.54 9.04 1.96
C TYR A 130 -12.64 9.59 1.05
N GLU A 131 -12.30 10.48 0.12
CA GLU A 131 -13.26 11.04 -0.84
C GLU A 131 -13.92 9.94 -1.67
N VAL A 132 -13.11 9.00 -2.17
CA VAL A 132 -13.60 7.84 -2.92
C VAL A 132 -14.44 6.93 -2.02
N ALA A 133 -14.02 6.70 -0.77
CA ALA A 133 -14.78 5.90 0.18
C ALA A 133 -16.18 6.48 0.41
N VAL A 134 -16.29 7.79 0.66
CA VAL A 134 -17.58 8.45 0.87
C VAL A 134 -18.47 8.33 -0.37
N ALA A 135 -17.91 8.55 -1.57
CA ALA A 135 -18.65 8.40 -2.82
C ALA A 135 -19.15 6.96 -3.03
N GLN A 136 -18.33 5.96 -2.70
CA GLN A 136 -18.64 4.55 -2.96
C GLN A 136 -19.52 3.91 -1.89
N VAL A 137 -19.40 4.33 -0.63
CA VAL A 137 -20.28 3.87 0.44
C VAL A 137 -21.74 4.24 0.15
N GLY A 138 -21.97 5.40 -0.49
CA GLY A 138 -23.31 5.86 -0.87
C GLY A 138 -23.86 5.29 -2.17
N SER A 139 -23.06 4.60 -2.99
CA SER A 139 -23.39 4.33 -4.40
C SER A 139 -24.46 3.24 -4.61
N THR A 140 -24.55 2.25 -3.71
CA THR A 140 -25.54 1.16 -3.80
C THR A 140 -26.10 0.77 -2.44
N ARG A 141 -27.29 0.16 -2.42
CA ARG A 141 -27.88 -0.39 -1.17
C ARG A 141 -26.99 -1.46 -0.52
N VAL A 142 -26.31 -2.27 -1.34
CA VAL A 142 -25.36 -3.29 -0.88
C VAL A 142 -24.14 -2.62 -0.24
N ALA A 143 -23.60 -1.57 -0.86
CA ALA A 143 -22.50 -0.77 -0.31
C ALA A 143 -22.88 -0.16 1.05
N GLN A 144 -24.09 0.41 1.17
CA GLN A 144 -24.57 0.99 2.43
C GLN A 144 -24.77 -0.07 3.52
N ALA A 145 -25.32 -1.24 3.18
CA ALA A 145 -25.55 -2.34 4.13
C ALA A 145 -24.25 -2.94 4.70
N ARG A 146 -23.16 -2.94 3.91
CA ARG A 146 -21.87 -3.53 4.30
C ARG A 146 -21.02 -2.66 5.23
N GLN A 147 -21.53 -1.53 5.72
CA GLN A 147 -20.71 -0.61 6.52
C GLN A 147 -20.64 -0.93 8.00
N LYS A 148 -21.58 -1.69 8.57
CA LYS A 148 -21.55 -2.00 10.00
C LYS A 148 -20.86 -3.34 10.22
N LEU A 149 -19.92 -3.37 11.16
CA LEU A 149 -19.27 -4.60 11.60
C LEU A 149 -19.95 -5.12 12.86
N PRO A 150 -20.34 -6.42 12.93
CA PRO A 150 -20.90 -7.01 14.14
C PRO A 150 -19.97 -6.81 15.34
N GLY A 151 -20.51 -6.37 16.48
CA GLY A 151 -19.73 -6.15 17.70
C GLY A 151 -18.90 -4.86 17.75
N LEU A 152 -18.93 -4.03 16.70
CA LEU A 152 -18.20 -2.76 16.65
C LEU A 152 -19.14 -1.61 16.27
N ASN A 153 -19.46 -0.75 17.23
CA ASN A 153 -20.36 0.39 17.03
C ASN A 153 -19.62 1.61 16.47
N LEU A 154 -19.10 1.49 15.24
CA LEU A 154 -18.46 2.59 14.51
C LEU A 154 -19.25 2.93 13.25
N THR A 155 -19.25 4.20 12.88
CA THR A 155 -19.80 4.65 11.59
C THR A 155 -18.85 4.28 10.45
N ALA A 156 -19.33 4.29 9.21
CA ALA A 156 -18.47 4.09 8.03
C ALA A 156 -17.28 5.06 8.02
N GLN A 157 -17.52 6.34 8.36
CA GLN A 157 -16.46 7.36 8.43
C GLN A 157 -15.42 7.01 9.50
N GLN A 158 -15.84 6.56 10.68
CA GLN A 158 -14.92 6.15 11.74
C GLN A 158 -14.15 4.88 11.34
N LEU A 159 -14.81 3.91 10.69
CA LEU A 159 -14.19 2.68 10.22
C LEU A 159 -13.10 2.92 9.18
N TYR A 160 -13.28 3.91 8.30
CA TYR A 160 -12.23 4.33 7.38
C TYR A 160 -10.94 4.71 8.13
N PHE A 161 -11.04 5.63 9.09
CA PHE A 161 -9.87 6.11 9.83
C PHE A 161 -9.28 5.02 10.73
N VAL A 162 -10.11 4.17 11.32
CA VAL A 162 -9.64 3.01 12.11
C VAL A 162 -8.92 2.00 11.22
N GLY A 163 -9.49 1.64 10.07
CA GLY A 163 -8.88 0.73 9.10
C GLY A 163 -7.50 1.20 8.65
N ARG A 164 -7.41 2.49 8.32
CA ARG A 164 -6.17 3.16 7.96
C ARG A 164 -5.08 3.02 9.02
N CYS A 165 -5.41 3.33 10.27
CA CYS A 165 -4.42 3.27 11.35
C CYS A 165 -4.09 1.83 11.78
N MET A 166 -5.01 0.88 11.58
CA MET A 166 -4.84 -0.52 11.96
C MET A 166 -3.70 -1.19 11.19
N THR A 167 -3.52 -0.86 9.91
CA THR A 167 -2.43 -1.41 9.07
C THR A 167 -1.04 -0.95 9.52
N LEU A 168 -0.96 0.16 10.25
CA LEU A 168 0.28 0.77 10.74
C LEU A 168 0.66 0.30 12.16
N CYS A 169 -0.17 -0.48 12.83
CA CYS A 169 0.06 -0.92 14.21
C CYS A 169 1.33 -1.78 14.33
N LYS A 170 2.34 -1.27 15.05
CA LYS A 170 3.59 -1.98 15.35
C LYS A 170 4.13 -1.65 16.74
N ARG A 171 4.74 -2.64 17.41
CA ARG A 171 5.32 -2.49 18.76
C ARG A 171 6.49 -1.49 18.78
N ASN A 172 7.40 -1.61 17.81
CA ASN A 172 8.50 -0.68 17.61
C ASN A 172 8.18 0.19 16.39
N SER A 173 7.99 1.50 16.61
CA SER A 173 7.44 2.38 15.58
C SER A 173 8.49 3.10 14.71
N SER A 174 9.76 3.02 15.07
CA SER A 174 10.87 3.59 14.29
C SER A 174 10.97 2.94 12.91
N SER A 175 11.36 3.73 11.90
CA SER A 175 11.75 3.19 10.59
C SER A 175 13.23 2.82 10.63
N PRO A 176 13.60 1.53 10.46
CA PRO A 176 15.00 1.12 10.47
C PRO A 176 15.85 1.80 9.40
N THR A 177 15.22 2.20 8.29
CA THR A 177 15.87 2.83 7.14
C THR A 177 15.74 4.36 7.14
N GLY A 178 15.00 4.95 8.09
CA GLY A 178 14.68 6.38 8.09
C GLY A 178 13.69 6.82 7.00
N ARG A 179 13.28 5.92 6.10
CA ARG A 179 12.38 6.18 4.97
C ARG A 179 10.98 6.65 5.37
N PHE A 180 10.50 6.23 6.52
CA PHE A 180 9.13 6.46 6.95
C PHE A 180 9.12 7.14 8.30
N ALA A 181 8.17 8.05 8.50
CA ALA A 181 7.88 8.54 9.84
C ALA A 181 7.41 7.39 10.74
N SER A 182 7.40 7.63 12.06
CA SER A 182 6.88 6.62 13.00
C SER A 182 5.45 6.20 12.62
N ALA A 183 5.09 4.94 12.83
CA ALA A 183 3.71 4.46 12.55
C ALA A 183 2.63 5.36 13.18
N ARG A 184 2.89 5.84 14.40
CA ARG A 184 1.99 6.76 15.10
C ARG A 184 1.83 8.08 14.36
N ALA A 185 2.91 8.64 13.81
CA ALA A 185 2.87 9.86 13.03
C ALA A 185 2.14 9.63 11.69
N ARG A 186 2.42 8.54 10.99
CA ARG A 186 1.75 8.16 9.73
C ARG A 186 0.24 7.97 9.88
N CYS A 187 -0.22 7.46 11.04
CA CYS A 187 -1.64 7.40 11.37
C CYS A 187 -2.21 8.79 11.74
N ASN A 188 -1.56 9.51 12.67
CA ASN A 188 -2.15 10.68 13.29
C ASN A 188 -2.04 11.96 12.45
N VAL A 189 -0.91 12.19 11.77
CA VAL A 189 -0.64 13.45 11.06
C VAL A 189 -1.53 13.63 9.83
N PRO A 190 -1.80 12.61 9.01
CA PRO A 190 -2.80 12.73 7.96
C PRO A 190 -4.20 12.95 8.52
N SER A 191 -4.58 12.18 9.54
CA SER A 191 -5.90 12.28 10.17
C SER A 191 -6.17 13.65 10.80
N MET A 192 -5.20 14.25 11.50
CA MET A 192 -5.38 15.56 12.15
C MET A 192 -5.55 16.70 11.14
N ASN A 193 -5.00 16.55 9.93
CA ASN A 193 -5.10 17.51 8.83
C ASN A 193 -6.42 17.39 8.05
N MET A 194 -7.27 16.41 8.38
CA MET A 194 -8.57 16.22 7.74
C MET A 194 -9.72 16.69 8.65
N ASP A 195 -10.53 17.64 8.19
CA ASP A 195 -11.73 18.08 8.92
C ASP A 195 -12.74 16.94 9.08
N ALA A 196 -12.80 16.05 8.09
CA ALA A 196 -13.60 14.83 8.12
C ALA A 196 -13.28 13.93 9.32
N PHE A 197 -12.01 13.82 9.72
CA PHE A 197 -11.62 13.06 10.91
C PHE A 197 -12.16 13.72 12.18
N SER A 198 -11.91 15.03 12.32
CA SER A 198 -12.33 15.78 13.50
C SER A 198 -13.86 15.78 13.65
N ALA A 199 -14.61 15.81 12.54
CA ALA A 199 -16.07 15.65 12.54
C ALA A 199 -16.51 14.22 12.94
N ALA A 200 -15.91 13.19 12.36
CA ALA A 200 -16.25 11.78 12.62
C ALA A 200 -16.03 11.37 14.09
N PHE A 201 -15.01 11.93 14.74
CA PHE A 201 -14.68 11.66 16.14
C PHE A 201 -15.05 12.80 17.09
N ARG A 202 -15.73 13.84 16.60
CA ARG A 202 -16.17 15.02 17.38
C ARG A 202 -15.04 15.66 18.20
N CYS A 203 -13.87 15.80 17.59
CA CYS A 203 -12.71 16.41 18.23
C CYS A 203 -12.91 17.94 18.39
N PRO A 204 -12.78 18.51 19.60
CA PRO A 204 -12.92 19.95 19.79
C PRO A 204 -11.80 20.72 19.10
N ALA A 205 -12.08 21.96 18.70
CA ALA A 205 -11.08 22.83 18.05
C ALA A 205 -9.88 23.06 18.97
N GLY A 206 -8.67 22.99 18.41
CA GLY A 206 -7.41 23.12 19.17
C GLY A 206 -6.98 21.85 19.90
N ALA A 207 -7.78 20.77 19.87
CA ALA A 207 -7.34 19.48 20.38
C ALA A 207 -6.13 18.96 19.60
N ARG A 208 -5.34 18.06 20.20
CA ARG A 208 -4.18 17.46 19.53
C ARG A 208 -4.51 16.87 18.15
N MET A 209 -5.67 16.24 17.99
CA MET A 209 -6.11 15.65 16.71
C MET A 209 -7.04 16.56 15.89
N ASN A 210 -7.16 17.83 16.28
CA ASN A 210 -7.87 18.87 15.55
C ASN A 210 -7.16 20.23 15.74
N PRO A 211 -5.91 20.37 15.25
CA PRO A 211 -5.16 21.61 15.35
C PRO A 211 -5.84 22.73 14.54
N ALA A 212 -5.60 23.98 14.93
CA ALA A 212 -6.12 25.14 14.19
C ALA A 212 -5.50 25.29 12.80
N SER A 213 -4.20 24.99 12.67
CA SER A 213 -3.48 25.02 11.40
C SER A 213 -3.39 23.62 10.82
N LYS A 214 -3.94 23.41 9.62
CA LYS A 214 -3.94 22.14 8.90
C LYS A 214 -3.22 22.29 7.56
N CYS A 215 -2.39 21.33 7.21
CA CYS A 215 -1.71 21.23 5.92
C CYS A 215 -2.66 20.64 4.87
N SER A 216 -2.61 21.19 3.65
CA SER A 216 -3.31 20.63 2.49
C SER A 216 -2.49 20.87 1.23
N PHE A 217 -2.38 19.85 0.37
CA PHE A 217 -1.60 19.91 -0.87
C PHE A 217 -2.46 20.17 -2.12
N TRP A 218 -3.78 19.99 -2.03
CA TRP A 218 -4.69 19.97 -3.20
C TRP A 218 -5.91 20.90 -3.03
N LYS A 219 -5.81 21.91 -2.17
CA LYS A 219 -6.78 23.01 -2.11
C LYS A 219 -6.37 24.13 -3.07
#